data_AF-A0A1A8PP39-F1
#
_entry.id   AF-A0A1A8PP39-F1
#
_cell.length_a   1.000
_cell.length_b   1.000
_cell.length_c   1.000
_cell.angle_alpha   90.00
_cell.angle_beta   90.00
_cell.angle_gamma   90.00
#
_symmetry.space_group_name_H-M   'P 1'
#
loop_
_entity.id
_entity.type
_entity.pdbx_description
1 polymer ?
#
loop_
_entity_poly.entity_id
_entity_poly.type
_entity_poly.pdbx_seq_one_letter_code
_entity_poly.pdbx_strand_id
1 'polypeptide(L)' 'VNLDHATKAVTQENMERPTRFCFDEAQSKIYTLMEKDCYPRFLKSSMYLELKTRTG' A
#
# COMPACT_ATOMS: atom_id res chain seq x y z
N VAL A 1 6.93 -5.92 -0.94
CA VAL A 1 5.72 -5.39 -1.62
C VAL A 1 5.91 -5.52 -3.13
N ASN A 2 4.85 -5.71 -3.91
CA ASN A 2 4.95 -5.86 -5.37
C ASN A 2 5.11 -4.47 -6.01
N LEU A 3 6.29 -4.18 -6.55
CA LEU A 3 6.63 -2.90 -7.19
C LEU A 3 7.12 -3.17 -8.61
N ASP A 4 6.76 -2.29 -9.54
CA ASP A 4 7.35 -2.32 -10.87
C ASP A 4 8.85 -1.98 -10.81
N HIS A 5 9.56 -2.39 -11.86
CA HIS A 5 11.01 -2.25 -11.95
C HIS A 5 11.45 -0.78 -11.88
N ALA A 6 10.69 0.14 -12.48
CA ALA A 6 11.01 1.55 -12.51
C ALA A 6 10.96 2.17 -11.09
N THR A 7 9.88 1.92 -10.37
CA THR A 7 9.70 2.39 -8.99
C THR A 7 10.78 1.83 -8.06
N LYS A 8 11.17 0.57 -8.26
CA LYS A 8 12.27 -0.05 -7.50
C LYS A 8 13.62 0.64 -7.76
N ALA A 9 13.92 0.97 -9.03
CA ALA A 9 15.15 1.65 -9.39
C ALA A 9 15.22 3.05 -8.78
N VAL A 10 14.15 3.84 -8.86
CA VAL A 10 14.06 5.18 -8.23
C VAL A 10 14.23 5.08 -6.71
N THR A 11 13.59 4.09 -6.08
CA THR A 11 13.75 3.86 -4.63
C THR A 11 15.21 3.55 -4.28
N GLN A 12 15.91 2.76 -5.11
CA GLN A 12 17.30 2.41 -4.88
C GLN A 12 18.24 3.61 -5.03
N GLU A 13 18.03 4.46 -6.04
CA GLU A 13 18.76 5.71 -6.23
C GLU A 13 18.55 6.67 -5.03
N ASN A 14 17.30 6.85 -4.61
CA ASN A 14 16.98 7.69 -3.44
C ASN A 14 17.67 7.20 -2.16
N MET A 15 17.91 5.89 -2.05
CA MET A 15 18.57 5.29 -0.89
C MET A 15 20.09 5.49 -0.88
N GLU A 16 20.71 5.99 -1.95
CA GLU A 16 22.13 6.38 -1.94
C GLU A 16 22.37 7.57 -1.00
N ARG A 17 21.36 8.44 -0.84
CA ARG A 17 21.36 9.54 0.13
C ARG A 17 20.04 9.55 0.90
N PRO A 18 19.91 8.70 1.95
CA PRO A 18 18.65 8.51 2.63
C PRO A 18 18.05 9.81 3.17
N THR A 19 16.78 10.01 2.86
CA THR A 19 15.90 11.04 3.42
C THR A 19 14.58 10.39 3.83
N ARG A 20 13.72 11.14 4.51
CA ARG A 20 12.38 10.66 4.86
C ARG A 20 11.46 10.40 3.65
N PHE A 21 11.86 10.81 2.45
CA PHE A 21 11.05 10.76 1.23
C PHE A 21 11.49 9.65 0.25
N CYS A 22 12.48 8.83 0.60
CA CYS A 22 13.05 7.83 -0.33
C CYS A 22 12.04 6.84 -0.90
N PHE A 23 10.95 6.62 -0.18
CA PHE A 23 9.93 5.63 -0.50
C PHE A 23 8.60 6.24 -0.93
N ASP A 24 8.48 7.56 -1.09
CA ASP A 24 7.19 8.23 -1.33
C ASP A 24 6.48 7.68 -2.58
N GLU A 25 7.22 7.49 -3.67
CA GLU A 25 6.67 6.93 -4.91
C GLU A 25 6.21 5.48 -4.70
N ALA A 26 7.07 4.64 -4.11
CA ALA A 26 6.75 3.25 -3.80
C ALA A 26 5.53 3.14 -2.88
N GLN A 27 5.43 3.99 -1.86
CA GLN A 27 4.32 4.05 -0.93
C GLN A 27 3.02 4.42 -1.65
N SER A 28 3.05 5.44 -2.53
CA SER A 28 1.89 5.84 -3.33
C SER A 28 1.38 4.71 -4.24
N LYS A 29 2.29 3.98 -4.88
CA LYS A 29 1.95 2.82 -5.73
C LYS A 29 1.30 1.70 -4.92
N ILE A 30 1.88 1.34 -3.78
CA ILE A 30 1.33 0.29 -2.91
C ILE A 30 -0.02 0.70 -2.33
N TYR A 31 -0.17 1.95 -1.91
CA TYR A 31 -1.45 2.48 -1.43
C TYR A 31 -2.53 2.33 -2.49
N THR A 32 -2.25 2.79 -3.72
CA THR A 32 -3.18 2.67 -4.85
C THR A 32 -3.53 1.21 -5.17
N LEU A 33 -2.55 0.30 -5.11
CA LEU A 33 -2.76 -1.12 -5.32
C LEU A 33 -3.70 -1.71 -4.24
N MET A 34 -3.43 -1.39 -2.97
CA MET A 34 -4.26 -1.84 -1.86
C MET A 34 -5.68 -1.28 -1.96
N GLU A 35 -5.84 0.00 -2.28
CA GLU A 35 -7.13 0.66 -2.47
C GLU A 35 -7.97 -0.01 -3.57
N LYS A 36 -7.33 -0.43 -4.68
CA LYS A 36 -8.03 -1.03 -5.83
C LYS A 36 -8.32 -2.52 -5.69
N ASP A 37 -7.49 -3.26 -4.97
CA ASP A 37 -7.58 -4.72 -4.90
C ASP A 37 -7.93 -5.23 -3.49
N CYS A 38 -7.11 -4.94 -2.48
CA CYS A 38 -7.27 -5.47 -1.12
C CYS A 38 -8.47 -4.84 -0.39
N TYR A 39 -8.62 -3.53 -0.49
CA TYR A 39 -9.59 -2.77 0.28
C TYR A 39 -11.05 -3.14 -0.07
N PRO A 40 -11.46 -3.25 -1.35
CA PRO A 40 -12.84 -3.63 -1.68
C PRO A 40 -13.17 -5.08 -1.27
N ARG A 41 -12.17 -5.97 -1.28
CA ARG A 41 -12.32 -7.35 -0.77
C ARG A 41 -12.43 -7.37 0.75
N PHE A 42 -11.61 -6.58 1.45
CA PHE A 42 -11.67 -6.45 2.90
C PHE A 42 -13.05 -5.98 3.36
N LEU A 43 -13.63 -4.96 2.72
CA LEU A 43 -14.97 -4.46 3.05
C LEU A 43 -16.10 -5.51 2.89
N LYS A 44 -15.88 -6.56 2.10
CA LYS A 44 -16.81 -7.68 1.90
C LYS A 44 -16.48 -8.91 2.75
N SER A 45 -15.33 -8.93 3.42
CA SER A 45 -14.87 -10.07 4.21
C SER A 45 -15.69 -10.22 5.50
N SER A 46 -15.81 -11.47 5.99
CA SER A 46 -16.45 -11.75 7.29
C SER A 46 -15.82 -10.94 8.41
N MET A 47 -14.49 -10.80 8.40
CA MET A 47 -13.74 -10.02 9.39
C MET A 47 -14.25 -8.57 9.50
N TYR A 48 -14.43 -7.87 8.39
CA TYR A 48 -14.94 -6.49 8.42
C TYR A 48 -16.41 -6.45 8.83
N LEU A 49 -17.23 -7.38 8.33
CA LEU A 49 -18.66 -7.43 8.65
C LEU A 49 -18.90 -7.72 10.14
N GLU A 50 -18.12 -8.62 10.76
CA GLU A 50 -18.15 -8.91 12.19
C GLU A 50 -17.70 -7.72 13.05
N LEU A 51 -16.69 -6.96 12.60
CA LEU A 51 -16.29 -5.73 13.29
C LEU A 51 -17.42 -4.69 13.26
N LYS A 52 -18.10 -4.56 12.12
CA LYS A 52 -19.21 -3.63 11.94
C LYS A 52 -20.42 -3.98 12.82
N THR A 53 -20.74 -5.27 12.98
CA THR A 53 -21.87 -5.70 13.83
C THR A 53 -21.59 -5.55 15.31
N ARG A 54 -20.33 -5.64 15.75
CA ARG A 54 -19.93 -5.41 17.16
C ARG A 54 -19.97 -3.95 17.60
N THR A 55 -20.00 -3.02 16.65
CA THR A 55 -20.02 -1.57 16.90
C THR A 55 -21.37 -0.93 16.61
N GLY A 56 -22.36 -1.72 16.18
CA GLY A 56 -23.75 -1.30 15.94
C GLY A 56 -24.69 -1.63 17.08
#